data_AF-A0A3Q7GH19-F1
#
_entry.id   AF-A0A3Q7GH19-F1
#
_cell.length_a   1.000
_cell.length_b   1.000
_cell.length_c   1.000
_cell.angle_alpha   90.00
_cell.angle_beta   90.00
_cell.angle_gamma   90.00
#
_symmetry.space_group_name_H-M   'P 1'
#
loop_
_entity.id
_entity.type
_entity.pdbx_description
1 polymer ?
#
loop_
_entity_poly.entity_id
_entity_poly.type
_entity_poly.pdbx_seq_one_letter_code
_entity_poly.pdbx_strand_id
1 'polypeptide(L)'
;MGGKTPKTICTDQASSIAFAIKEVFPGTCHRLCEWHIDRNAQKNIPQLYFKSGFRYCFGTLLWRCNSESEFELIWKKMIDDWDCASNTWLQKFYDLRKK
;
A
#
# COMPACT_ATOMS: atom_id res chain seq x y z
N MET A 1 9.26 15.88 -29.78
CA MET A 1 8.30 15.13 -28.95
C MET A 1 7.94 16.00 -27.76
N GLY A 2 6.68 16.46 -27.66
CA GLY A 2 6.26 17.44 -26.65
C GLY A 2 6.27 16.83 -25.25
N GLY A 3 7.35 17.07 -24.50
CA GLY A 3 7.60 16.57 -23.16
C GLY A 3 6.63 17.14 -22.14
N LYS A 4 5.49 16.48 -21.94
CA LYS A 4 4.58 16.77 -20.84
C LYS A 4 4.94 15.88 -19.66
N THR A 5 5.33 16.49 -18.56
CA THR A 5 5.56 15.81 -17.29
C THR A 5 4.28 15.08 -16.86
N PRO A 6 4.35 13.79 -16.52
CA PRO A 6 3.20 13.05 -16.03
C PRO A 6 2.62 13.70 -14.78
N LYS A 7 1.30 13.82 -14.66
CA LYS A 7 0.67 14.33 -13.43
C LYS A 7 0.70 13.32 -12.29
N THR A 8 0.70 12.03 -12.62
CA THR A 8 0.75 10.94 -11.64
C THR A 8 1.64 9.82 -12.17
N ILE A 9 2.48 9.26 -11.30
CA ILE A 9 3.22 8.03 -11.55
C ILE A 9 2.87 7.04 -10.44
N CYS A 10 2.50 5.81 -10.83
CA CYS A 10 2.20 4.73 -9.89
C CYS A 10 3.31 3.67 -9.94
N THR A 11 3.98 3.39 -8.82
CA THR A 11 5.04 2.35 -8.76
C THR A 11 4.87 1.45 -7.54
N ASP A 12 5.78 0.49 -7.39
CA ASP A 12 5.84 -0.37 -6.21
C ASP A 12 6.31 0.39 -4.95
N GLN A 13 6.52 -0.36 -3.87
CA GLN A 13 6.93 0.15 -2.55
C GLN A 13 8.43 0.53 -2.49
N ALA A 14 9.13 0.64 -3.62
CA ALA A 14 10.55 0.98 -3.64
C ALA A 14 10.79 2.47 -3.34
N SER A 15 11.42 2.74 -2.20
CA SER A 15 11.76 4.10 -1.74
C SER A 15 12.72 4.83 -2.69
N SER A 16 13.60 4.11 -3.37
CA SER A 16 14.52 4.66 -4.37
C SER A 16 13.80 5.20 -5.59
N ILE A 17 12.75 4.50 -6.04
CA ILE A 17 11.93 4.94 -7.18
C ILE A 17 11.10 6.16 -6.78
N ALA A 18 10.51 6.15 -5.58
CA ALA A 18 9.78 7.31 -5.05
C ALA A 18 10.69 8.56 -4.97
N PHE A 19 11.93 8.39 -4.50
CA PHE A 19 12.91 9.47 -4.45
C PHE A 19 13.30 9.96 -5.85
N ALA A 20 13.61 9.06 -6.78
CA ALA A 20 13.96 9.43 -8.15
C ALA A 20 12.82 10.17 -8.88
N ILE A 21 11.56 9.78 -8.65
CA ILE A 21 10.40 10.49 -9.20
C ILE A 21 10.34 11.91 -8.65
N LYS A 22 10.58 12.11 -7.35
CA LYS A 22 10.58 13.44 -6.73
C LYS A 22 11.70 14.33 -7.27
N GLU A 23 12.89 13.76 -7.50
CA GLU A 23 14.04 14.49 -8.05
C GLU A 23 13.86 14.86 -9.53
N VAL A 24 13.39 13.92 -10.35
CA VAL A 24 13.26 14.09 -11.81
C VAL A 24 11.96 14.79 -12.19
N PHE A 25 10.89 14.58 -11.43
CA PHE A 25 9.55 15.11 -11.68
C PHE A 25 8.92 15.69 -10.40
N PRO A 26 9.42 16.84 -9.89
CA PRO A 26 8.98 17.41 -8.61
C PRO A 26 7.50 17.81 -8.55
N GLY A 27 6.82 17.94 -9.71
CA GLY A 27 5.39 18.23 -9.81
C GLY A 27 4.50 17.00 -10.01
N THR A 28 5.05 15.79 -10.00
CA THR A 28 4.29 14.56 -10.22
C THR A 28 3.86 13.95 -8.89
N CYS A 29 2.56 13.66 -8.76
CA CYS A 29 2.07 12.89 -7.63
C CYS A 29 2.51 11.43 -7.75
N HIS A 30 3.30 10.95 -6.79
CA HIS A 30 3.64 9.54 -6.69
C HIS A 30 2.54 8.78 -5.93
N ARG A 31 2.09 7.64 -6.46
CA ARG A 31 1.15 6.75 -5.78
C ARG A 31 1.68 5.32 -5.78
N LEU A 32 1.30 4.56 -4.77
CA LEU A 32 1.53 3.13 -4.78
C LEU A 32 0.57 2.46 -5.76
N CYS A 33 1.10 1.56 -6.58
CA CYS A 33 0.32 0.78 -7.52
C CYS A 33 -0.36 -0.38 -6.79
N GLU A 34 -1.69 -0.40 -6.80
CA GLU A 34 -2.52 -1.41 -6.14
C GLU A 34 -2.15 -2.84 -6.55
N TRP A 35 -1.91 -3.08 -7.85
CA TRP A 35 -1.51 -4.39 -8.34
C TRP A 35 -0.17 -4.86 -7.77
N HIS A 36 0.78 -3.95 -7.60
CA HIS A 36 2.06 -4.25 -6.96
C HIS A 36 1.90 -4.51 -5.47
N ILE A 37 1.02 -3.77 -4.77
CA ILE A 37 0.69 -4.04 -3.37
C ILE A 37 0.09 -5.44 -3.23
N ASP A 38 -0.86 -5.80 -4.09
CA ASP A 38 -1.51 -7.11 -4.07
C ASP A 38 -0.51 -8.26 -4.31
N ARG A 39 0.34 -8.12 -5.33
CA ARG A 39 1.46 -9.04 -5.61
C ARG A 39 2.44 -9.14 -4.43
N ASN A 40 2.76 -8.01 -3.79
CA ASN A 40 3.66 -8.00 -2.64
C ASN A 40 3.04 -8.65 -1.42
N ALA A 41 1.73 -8.48 -1.19
CA ALA A 41 1.01 -9.15 -0.12
C ALA A 41 1.03 -10.67 -0.33
N GLN A 42 0.74 -11.15 -1.55
CA GLN A 42 0.83 -12.58 -1.89
C GLN A 42 2.21 -13.17 -1.63
N LYS A 43 3.29 -12.39 -1.85
CA LYS A 43 4.68 -12.84 -1.62
C LYS A 43 5.11 -12.81 -0.16
N ASN A 44 4.79 -11.73 0.56
CA ASN A 44 5.32 -11.50 1.92
C ASN A 44 4.46 -12.10 3.02
N ILE A 45 3.15 -12.23 2.78
CA ILE A 45 2.20 -12.78 3.74
C ILE A 45 1.28 -13.84 3.12
N PRO A 46 1.78 -14.83 2.36
CA PRO A 46 0.94 -15.81 1.67
C PRO A 46 -0.02 -16.53 2.61
N GLN A 47 0.47 -16.92 3.79
CA GLN A 47 -0.30 -17.66 4.79
C GLN A 47 -1.45 -16.85 5.42
N LEU A 48 -1.39 -15.53 5.35
CA LEU A 48 -2.48 -14.64 5.76
C LEU A 48 -3.34 -14.28 4.55
N TYR A 49 -2.70 -13.89 3.44
CA TYR A 49 -3.34 -13.42 2.23
C TYR A 49 -4.34 -14.41 1.65
N PHE A 50 -4.05 -15.72 1.69
CA PHE A 50 -4.96 -16.74 1.18
C PHE A 50 -5.99 -17.24 2.20
N LYS A 51 -5.99 -16.75 3.44
CA LYS A 51 -7.06 -17.06 4.41
C LYS A 51 -8.36 -16.39 4.01
N SER A 52 -9.47 -17.09 4.24
CA SER A 52 -10.80 -16.53 4.11
C SER A 52 -10.94 -15.31 5.04
N GLY A 53 -11.62 -14.27 4.55
CA GLY A 53 -11.79 -13.01 5.27
C GLY A 53 -10.57 -12.07 5.20
N PHE A 54 -9.33 -12.55 5.35
CA PHE A 54 -8.16 -11.66 5.38
C PHE A 54 -8.02 -10.91 4.05
N ARG A 55 -8.08 -11.63 2.92
CA ARG A 55 -8.01 -11.01 1.59
C ARG A 55 -9.09 -9.95 1.39
N TYR A 56 -10.29 -10.20 1.90
CA TYR A 56 -11.42 -9.27 1.80
C TYR A 56 -11.20 -8.03 2.68
N CYS A 57 -10.74 -8.20 3.93
CA CYS A 57 -10.41 -7.12 4.84
C CYS A 57 -9.26 -6.26 4.30
N PHE A 58 -8.15 -6.91 3.89
CA PHE A 58 -7.00 -6.25 3.28
C PHE A 58 -7.41 -5.51 2.01
N GLY A 59 -8.25 -6.11 1.18
CA GLY A 59 -8.80 -5.45 0.01
C GLY A 59 -9.69 -4.23 0.32
N THR A 60 -10.56 -4.36 1.32
CA THR A 60 -11.40 -3.24 1.77
C THR A 60 -10.54 -2.07 2.25
N LEU A 61 -9.44 -2.37 2.91
CA LEU A 61 -8.47 -1.37 3.36
C LEU A 61 -7.80 -0.63 2.19
N LEU A 62 -7.50 -1.33 1.09
CA LEU A 62 -6.89 -0.72 -0.11
C LEU A 62 -7.88 0.06 -0.97
N TRP A 63 -9.11 -0.43 -1.13
CA TRP A 63 -10.04 0.04 -2.17
C TRP A 63 -11.24 0.82 -1.66
N ARG A 64 -11.60 0.68 -0.38
CA ARG A 64 -12.89 1.18 0.15
C ARG A 64 -12.75 2.17 1.30
N CYS A 65 -11.53 2.40 1.80
CA CYS A 65 -11.29 3.44 2.80
C CYS A 65 -11.21 4.80 2.11
N ASN A 66 -12.13 5.70 2.44
CA ASN A 66 -12.14 7.07 1.92
C ASN A 66 -11.60 8.08 2.94
N SER A 67 -11.40 7.65 4.19
CA SER A 67 -10.86 8.47 5.27
C SER A 67 -9.78 7.73 6.06
N GLU A 68 -8.90 8.50 6.70
CA GLU A 68 -7.88 7.95 7.60
C GLU A 68 -8.51 7.17 8.76
N SER A 69 -9.63 7.66 9.31
CA SER A 69 -10.36 7.01 10.40
C SER A 69 -10.92 5.63 10.01
N GLU A 70 -11.50 5.51 8.82
CA GLU A 70 -11.96 4.21 8.29
C GLU A 70 -10.79 3.24 8.11
N PHE A 71 -9.67 3.75 7.59
CA PHE A 71 -8.45 2.95 7.45
C PHE A 71 -7.97 2.42 8.80
N GLU A 72 -7.84 3.28 9.82
CA GLU A 72 -7.39 2.86 11.16
C GLU A 72 -8.32 1.80 11.77
N LEU A 73 -9.63 1.98 11.62
CA LEU A 73 -10.63 1.05 12.13
C LEU A 73 -10.47 -0.34 11.49
N ILE A 74 -10.38 -0.38 10.15
CA ILE A 74 -10.27 -1.64 9.41
C ILE A 74 -8.88 -2.26 9.61
N TRP A 75 -7.83 -1.46 9.67
CA TRP A 75 -6.47 -1.91 9.97
C TRP A 75 -6.42 -2.60 11.33
N LYS A 76 -6.90 -1.92 12.38
CA LYS A 76 -6.93 -2.48 13.73
C LYS A 76 -7.72 -3.78 13.78
N LYS A 77 -8.92 -3.80 13.18
CA LYS A 77 -9.71 -5.03 13.07
C LYS A 77 -8.95 -6.16 12.39
N MET A 78 -8.28 -5.89 11.27
CA MET A 78 -7.50 -6.90 10.55
C MET A 78 -6.30 -7.41 11.38
N ILE A 79 -5.63 -6.53 12.12
CA ILE A 79 -4.51 -6.91 12.98
C ILE A 79 -4.99 -7.80 14.14
N ASP A 80 -6.12 -7.44 14.76
CA ASP A 80 -6.72 -8.15 15.90
C ASP A 80 -7.30 -9.52 15.47
N ASP A 81 -8.06 -9.58 14.37
CA ASP A 81 -8.75 -10.80 13.88
C ASP A 81 -7.76 -11.89 13.42
N TRP A 82 -6.56 -11.51 12.96
CA TRP A 82 -5.54 -12.44 12.44
C TRP A 82 -4.24 -12.49 13.23
N ASP A 83 -4.17 -11.80 14.38
CA ASP A 83 -3.00 -11.71 15.26
C ASP A 83 -1.68 -11.46 14.50
N CYS A 84 -1.71 -10.47 13.59
CA CYS A 84 -0.60 -10.21 12.66
C CYS A 84 0.16 -8.91 12.94
N ALA A 85 0.01 -8.36 14.15
CA ALA A 85 0.67 -7.13 14.60
C ALA A 85 2.20 -7.20 14.52
N SER A 86 2.77 -8.39 14.71
CA SER A 86 4.21 -8.66 14.69
C SER A 86 4.79 -8.84 13.29
N ASN A 87 3.95 -8.86 12.24
CA ASN A 87 4.41 -9.05 10.88
C ASN A 87 5.16 -7.79 10.38
N THR A 88 6.46 -7.94 10.17
CA THR A 88 7.35 -6.83 9.79
C THR A 88 7.02 -6.20 8.44
N TRP A 89 6.44 -6.95 7.50
CA TRP A 89 6.01 -6.41 6.22
C TRP A 89 4.75 -5.55 6.35
N LEU A 90 3.76 -6.00 7.15
CA LEU A 90 2.56 -5.21 7.45
C LEU A 90 2.90 -3.92 8.21
N GLN A 91 3.83 -3.97 9.15
CA GLN A 91 4.30 -2.76 9.84
C GLN A 91 4.90 -1.74 8.86
N LYS A 92 5.82 -2.19 8.00
CA LYS A 92 6.40 -1.33 6.94
C LYS A 92 5.33 -0.79 5.99
N PHE A 93 4.34 -1.61 5.65
CA PHE A 93 3.23 -1.19 4.80
C PHE A 93 2.40 -0.07 5.44
N TYR A 94 2.10 -0.19 6.73
CA TYR A 94 1.40 0.84 7.49
C TYR A 94 2.21 2.15 7.56
N ASP A 95 3.51 2.07 7.81
CA ASP A 95 4.38 3.25 7.88
C ASP A 95 4.49 4.00 6.55
N LEU A 96 4.39 3.29 5.42
CA LEU A 96 4.40 3.91 4.09
C LEU A 96 3.18 4.81 3.83
N ARG A 97 2.09 4.66 4.58
CA ARG A 97 0.89 5.49 4.43
C ARG A 97 1.13 6.95 4.83
N LYS A 98 2.06 7.22 5.76
CA LYS A 98 2.27 8.56 6.34
C LYS A 98 3.24 9.46 5.55
N LYS A 99 3.70 9.02 4.38
CA LYS A 99 4.61 9.79 3.50
C LYS A 99 3.86 10.49 2.38
#